data_AF-A0A0S7WEY8-F1
#
_entry.id   AF-A0A0S7WEY8-F1
#
_cell.length_a   1.000
_cell.length_b   1.000
_cell.length_c   1.000
_cell.angle_alpha   90.00
_cell.angle_beta   90.00
_cell.angle_gamma   90.00
#
_symmetry.space_group_name_H-M   'P 1'
#
loop_
_entity.id
_entity.type
_entity.pdbx_description
1 polymer ?
#
loop_
_entity_poly.entity_id
_entity_poly.type
_entity_poly.pdbx_seq_one_letter_code
_entity_poly.pdbx_strand_id
1 'polypeptide(L)'
;MVAKGRRRRGPVWNAQQVRALREHLGLTQEQMAAELGSRQQTISEWETGQYQPRGTSARLLTLIAERGGFAYQAKGQGSRVENQEQDTD
;
A
#
# COMPACT_ATOMS: atom_id res chain seq x y z
N MET A 1 10.12 15.58 -31.22
CA MET A 1 9.48 15.86 -29.91
C MET A 1 9.75 14.69 -28.98
N VAL A 2 10.73 14.79 -28.06
CA VAL A 2 11.05 13.73 -27.08
C VAL A 2 11.03 14.33 -25.69
N ALA A 3 10.09 13.88 -24.87
CA ALA A 3 10.28 13.50 -23.47
C ALA A 3 8.94 13.01 -22.91
N LYS A 4 8.67 11.71 -23.00
CA LYS A 4 7.59 11.04 -22.27
C LYS A 4 7.99 11.13 -20.79
N GLY A 5 7.39 12.06 -20.04
CA GLY A 5 7.73 12.33 -18.65
C GLY A 5 7.84 11.03 -17.85
N ARG A 6 8.94 10.88 -17.11
CA ARG A 6 9.17 9.71 -16.24
C ARG A 6 8.06 9.68 -15.20
N ARG A 7 7.00 8.89 -15.44
CA ARG A 7 5.96 8.61 -14.46
C ARG A 7 6.66 8.11 -13.20
N ARG A 8 6.56 8.85 -12.10
CA ARG A 8 7.03 8.37 -10.80
C ARG A 8 6.31 7.04 -10.55
N ARG A 9 7.06 5.94 -10.59
CA ARG A 9 6.54 4.62 -10.21
C ARG A 9 6.27 4.71 -8.72
N GLY A 10 5.00 4.69 -8.35
CA GLY A 10 4.58 4.62 -6.95
C GLY A 10 5.07 3.32 -6.29
N PRO A 11 4.85 3.19 -4.98
CA PRO A 11 5.23 2.01 -4.22
C PRO A 11 4.65 0.74 -4.87
N VAL A 12 5.51 -0.24 -5.12
CA VAL A 12 5.14 -1.52 -5.73
C VAL A 12 4.84 -2.51 -4.62
N TRP A 13 3.60 -3.01 -4.59
CA TRP A 13 3.15 -4.07 -3.70
C TRP A 13 3.02 -5.37 -4.48
N ASN A 14 3.69 -6.41 -4.01
CA ASN A 14 3.55 -7.76 -4.55
C ASN A 14 2.53 -8.59 -3.73
N ALA A 15 2.16 -9.75 -4.26
CA ALA A 15 1.17 -10.64 -3.65
C ALA A 15 1.50 -11.03 -2.20
N GLN A 16 2.77 -11.34 -1.92
CA GLN A 16 3.23 -11.71 -0.59
C GLN A 16 3.14 -10.52 0.39
N GLN A 17 3.47 -9.32 -0.06
CA GLN A 17 3.40 -8.11 0.77
C GLN A 17 1.96 -7.75 1.13
N VAL A 18 1.03 -7.85 0.17
CA VAL A 18 -0.41 -7.61 0.43
C VAL A 18 -0.94 -8.60 1.46
N ARG A 19 -0.63 -9.89 1.27
CA ARG A 19 -1.04 -10.95 2.19
C ARG A 19 -0.43 -10.76 3.59
N ALA A 20 0.86 -10.47 3.66
CA ALA A 20 1.57 -10.27 4.93
C ALA A 20 1.03 -9.06 5.69
N LEU A 21 0.70 -7.95 4.99
CA LEU A 21 0.05 -6.79 5.60
C LEU A 21 -1.31 -7.18 6.19
N ARG A 22 -2.13 -7.93 5.44
CA ARG A 22 -3.44 -8.39 5.91
C ARG A 22 -3.32 -9.24 7.17
N GLU A 23 -2.42 -10.22 7.14
CA GLU A 23 -2.19 -11.15 8.25
C GLU A 23 -1.61 -10.43 9.47
N HIS A 24 -0.69 -9.47 9.27
CA HIS A 24 -0.15 -8.61 10.33
C HIS A 24 -1.23 -7.80 11.05
N LEU A 25 -2.23 -7.32 10.31
CA LEU A 25 -3.36 -6.59 10.87
C LEU A 25 -4.45 -7.51 11.45
N GLY A 26 -4.31 -8.83 11.32
CA GLY A 26 -5.30 -9.80 11.77
C GLY A 26 -6.63 -9.73 11.00
N LEU A 27 -6.62 -9.22 9.77
CA LEU A 27 -7.83 -8.99 8.98
C LEU A 27 -8.18 -10.17 8.07
N THR A 28 -9.47 -10.36 7.82
CA THR A 28 -9.96 -11.18 6.70
C THR A 28 -9.79 -10.41 5.38
N GLN A 29 -9.87 -11.12 4.24
CA GLN A 29 -9.81 -10.46 2.92
C GLN A 29 -10.97 -9.47 2.72
N GLU A 30 -12.14 -9.77 3.30
CA GLU A 30 -13.32 -8.88 3.25
C GLU A 30 -13.11 -7.62 4.09
N GLN A 31 -12.57 -7.75 5.30
CA GLN A 31 -12.25 -6.61 6.16
C GLN A 31 -11.19 -5.72 5.51
N MET A 32 -10.13 -6.31 4.95
CA MET A 32 -9.12 -5.54 4.21
C MET A 32 -9.71 -4.84 2.99
N ALA A 33 -10.65 -5.48 2.29
CA ALA A 33 -11.35 -4.86 1.18
C ALA A 33 -12.19 -3.66 1.63
N ALA A 34 -12.88 -3.77 2.76
CA ALA A 34 -13.65 -2.68 3.35
C ALA A 34 -12.75 -1.48 3.71
N GLU A 35 -11.61 -1.71 4.35
CA GLU A 35 -10.61 -0.68 4.67
C GLU A 35 -10.07 0.02 3.41
N LEU A 36 -9.94 -0.72 2.31
CA LEU A 36 -9.43 -0.20 1.04
C LEU A 36 -10.54 0.37 0.12
N GLY A 37 -11.81 0.29 0.51
CA GLY A 37 -12.94 0.68 -0.34
C GLY A 37 -13.03 -0.14 -1.63
N SER A 38 -12.66 -1.42 -1.57
CA SER A 38 -12.61 -2.35 -2.70
C SER A 38 -13.47 -3.59 -2.47
N ARG A 39 -13.35 -4.61 -3.33
CA ARG A 39 -14.07 -5.89 -3.23
C ARG A 39 -13.13 -6.97 -2.69
N GLN A 40 -13.65 -7.93 -1.94
CA GLN A 40 -12.87 -9.08 -1.44
C GLN A 40 -12.16 -9.83 -2.58
N GLN A 41 -12.83 -9.99 -3.73
CA GLN A 41 -12.25 -10.59 -4.94
C GLN A 41 -10.99 -9.87 -5.41
N THR A 42 -10.93 -8.53 -5.29
CA THR A 42 -9.76 -7.74 -5.67
C THR A 42 -8.58 -8.02 -4.74
N ILE A 43 -8.83 -8.22 -3.44
CA ILE A 43 -7.78 -8.62 -2.50
C ILE A 43 -7.26 -10.02 -2.83
N SER A 44 -8.16 -10.96 -3.12
CA SER A 44 -7.79 -12.32 -3.55
C SER A 44 -6.92 -12.30 -4.82
N GLU A 45 -7.28 -11.51 -5.83
CA GLU A 45 -6.52 -11.34 -7.06
C GLU A 45 -5.12 -10.76 -6.82
N TRP A 46 -4.96 -9.88 -5.83
CA TRP A 46 -3.66 -9.35 -5.45
C TRP A 46 -2.83 -10.39 -4.69
N GLU A 47 -3.41 -11.07 -3.70
CA GLU A 47 -2.74 -12.09 -2.88
C GLU A 47 -2.34 -13.34 -3.67
N THR A 48 -3.04 -13.62 -4.77
CA THR A 48 -2.69 -14.69 -5.73
C THR A 48 -1.76 -14.24 -6.85
N GLY A 49 -1.47 -12.93 -6.93
CA GLY A 49 -0.60 -12.34 -7.95
C GLY A 49 -1.21 -12.29 -9.36
N GLN A 50 -2.50 -12.56 -9.52
CA GLN A 50 -3.22 -12.38 -10.78
C GLN A 50 -3.16 -10.92 -11.24
N TYR A 51 -3.29 -10.00 -10.28
CA TYR A 51 -3.13 -8.57 -10.52
C TYR A 51 -2.27 -7.94 -9.42
N GLN A 52 -1.71 -6.76 -9.71
CA GLN A 52 -1.00 -5.95 -8.72
C GLN A 52 -1.81 -4.68 -8.44
N PRO A 53 -1.88 -4.23 -7.17
CA PRO A 53 -2.47 -2.95 -6.83
C PRO A 53 -1.67 -1.82 -7.50
N ARG A 54 -2.39 -0.84 -8.06
CA ARG A 54 -1.81 0.31 -8.77
C ARG A 54 -2.52 1.59 -8.36
N GLY A 55 -1.88 2.73 -8.63
CA GLY A 55 -2.48 4.04 -8.41
C GLY A 55 -2.90 4.26 -6.95
N THR A 56 -4.16 4.62 -6.73
CA THR A 56 -4.73 4.89 -5.41
C THR A 56 -4.65 3.69 -4.47
N SER A 57 -4.92 2.47 -4.95
CA SER A 57 -4.88 1.27 -4.10
C SER A 57 -3.49 1.02 -3.51
N ALA A 58 -2.44 1.21 -4.31
CA ALA A 58 -1.06 1.07 -3.83
C ALA A 58 -0.69 2.13 -2.77
N ARG A 59 -1.25 3.34 -2.90
CA ARG A 59 -1.09 4.40 -1.89
C ARG A 59 -1.86 4.07 -0.61
N LEU A 60 -3.09 3.59 -0.71
CA LEU A 60 -3.87 3.20 0.47
C LEU A 60 -3.21 2.05 1.24
N LEU A 61 -2.67 1.04 0.55
CA LEU A 61 -1.88 -0.03 1.17
C LEU A 61 -0.67 0.52 1.94
N THR A 62 0.00 1.53 1.38
CA THR A 62 1.13 2.22 2.02
C THR A 62 0.67 2.90 3.32
N LEU A 63 -0.41 3.68 3.28
CA LEU A 63 -0.95 4.36 4.46
C LEU A 63 -1.41 3.38 5.56
N ILE A 64 -2.07 2.29 5.17
CA ILE A 64 -2.51 1.24 6.10
C ILE A 64 -1.30 0.55 6.74
N ALA A 65 -0.26 0.27 5.95
CA ALA A 65 0.97 -0.32 6.46
C ALA A 65 1.70 0.60 7.46
N GLU A 66 1.81 1.88 7.14
CA GLU A 66 2.40 2.88 8.04
C GLU A 66 1.59 2.99 9.34
N ARG A 67 0.27 3.09 9.27
CA ARG A 67 -0.62 3.13 10.44
C ARG A 67 -0.53 1.85 11.29
N GLY A 68 -0.35 0.71 10.64
CA GLY A 68 -0.22 -0.60 11.30
C GLY A 68 1.20 -0.94 11.78
N GLY A 69 2.18 -0.06 11.59
CA GLY A 69 3.57 -0.33 11.92
C GLY A 69 4.16 -1.52 11.14
N PHE A 70 3.60 -1.85 9.97
CA PHE A 70 4.05 -2.97 9.16
C PHE A 70 5.30 -2.58 8.38
N ALA A 71 6.38 -3.34 8.52
CA ALA A 71 7.60 -3.11 7.75
C ALA A 71 7.40 -3.60 6.30
N TYR A 72 7.30 -2.68 5.33
CA TYR A 72 7.20 -2.99 3.90
C TYR A 72 8.36 -2.36 3.12
N GLN A 73 8.98 -3.14 2.22
CA GLN A 73 9.93 -2.61 1.24
C GLN A 73 9.18 -2.25 -0.04
N ALA A 74 8.58 -1.06 -0.07
CA ALA A 74 8.17 -0.47 -1.33
C ALA A 74 9.42 -0.10 -2.14
N LYS A 75 9.79 -0.92 -3.13
CA LYS A 75 10.81 -0.54 -4.12
C LYS A 75 10.26 0.59 -5.00
N GLY A 76 10.28 1.83 -4.49
CA GLY A 76 9.77 3.01 -5.17
C GLY A 76 9.43 4.16 -4.22
N GLN A 77 10.46 4.92 -3.82
CA GLN A 77 10.42 6.25 -3.17
C GLN A 77 10.02 6.33 -1.69
N GLY A 78 11.05 6.39 -0.84
CA GLY A 78 11.23 7.42 0.20
C GLY A 78 10.11 7.63 1.20
N SER A 79 10.11 6.84 2.27
CA SER A 79 9.56 7.24 3.56
C SER A 79 10.30 8.48 4.07
N ARG A 80 9.66 9.65 3.99
CA ARG A 80 10.00 10.80 4.84
C ARG A 80 8.88 10.92 5.86
N VAL A 81 9.11 10.29 7.01
CA VAL A 81 8.33 10.52 8.22
C VAL A 81 8.81 11.88 8.75
N GLU A 82 8.13 12.96 8.37
CA GLU A 82 8.24 14.23 9.06
C GLU A 82 7.36 14.13 10.31
N ASN A 83 8.00 13.82 11.44
CA ASN A 83 7.42 14.05 12.75
C ASN A 83 7.14 15.55 12.85
N GLN A 84 5.87 15.93 12.94
CA GLN A 84 5.46 17.29 13.31
C GLN A 84 5.92 17.54 14.74
N GLU A 85 6.93 18.38 14.90
CA GLU A 85 7.27 19.03 16.16
C GLU A 85 6.07 19.86 16.59
N GLN A 86 5.43 19.42 17.69
CA GLN A 86 4.43 20.19 18.41
C GLN A 86 5.15 21.22 19.27
N ASP A 87 5.44 22.38 18.70
CA ASP A 87 5.62 23.60 19.50
C ASP A 87 4.22 24.09 19.88
N THR A 88 3.84 23.82 21.14
CA THR A 88 2.73 24.50 21.79
C THR A 88 3.35 25.59 22.68
N ASP A 89 3.08 26.85 22.35
CA ASP A 89 3.26 28.01 23.24
C ASP A 89 2.02 28.18 24.12
#